data_AF-A0A7K4GVF3-F1
#
_entry.id   AF-A0A7K4GVF3-F1
#
_cell.length_a   1.000
_cell.length_b   1.000
_cell.length_c   1.000
_cell.angle_alpha   90.00
_cell.angle_beta   90.00
_cell.angle_gamma   90.00
#
_symmetry.space_group_name_H-M   'P 1'
#
loop_
_entity.id
_entity.type
_entity.pdbx_description
1 polymer ?
#
loop_
_entity_poly.entity_id
_entity_poly.type
_entity_poly.pdbx_seq_one_letter_code
_entity_poly.pdbx_strand_id
1 'polypeptide(L)'
;MGKGGSILGIIGILLGAGGLGFGFIAWNNQNTMQANLTVQNIWYQYDGDLFDANPAYTYLHIPNMSIVFDLTTTASIHILFTCSVGVTADPTDFEGLSFYFSIDGIRLTQPRVDVGPYEGSSTVDYYSVALQHFIPSFSSGTHNISSMVFSEDDTHFLRFCSLTIQSFTV
;
A
#
# COMPACT_ATOMS: atom_id res chain seq x y z
N MET A 1 -37.35 -49.99 24.70
CA MET A 1 -36.35 -49.19 23.96
C MET A 1 -36.77 -47.74 24.04
N GLY A 2 -35.96 -46.92 24.71
CA GLY A 2 -36.39 -45.66 25.34
C GLY A 2 -36.47 -44.47 24.39
N LYS A 3 -37.44 -43.58 24.66
CA LYS A 3 -37.72 -42.32 23.96
C LYS A 3 -36.51 -41.36 23.82
N GLY A 4 -35.41 -41.61 24.53
CA GLY A 4 -34.17 -40.83 24.43
C GLY A 4 -33.36 -41.04 23.15
N GLY A 5 -33.45 -42.22 22.51
CA GLY A 5 -32.70 -42.50 21.27
C GLY A 5 -33.21 -41.71 20.06
N SER A 6 -34.53 -41.49 19.99
CA SER A 6 -35.16 -40.72 18.91
C SER A 6 -34.82 -39.23 18.97
N ILE A 7 -34.68 -38.66 20.18
CA ILE A 7 -34.34 -37.23 20.36
C ILE A 7 -32.90 -36.96 19.92
N LEU A 8 -31.96 -37.85 20.26
CA LEU A 8 -30.57 -37.74 19.80
C LEU A 8 -30.43 -37.86 18.28
N GLY A 9 -31.26 -38.70 17.65
CA GLY A 9 -31.31 -38.81 16.19
C GLY A 9 -31.76 -37.51 15.50
N ILE A 10 -32.79 -36.85 16.03
CA ILE A 10 -33.30 -35.58 15.48
C ILE A 10 -32.25 -34.46 15.63
N ILE A 11 -31.58 -34.38 16.79
CA ILE A 11 -30.50 -33.41 17.01
C ILE A 11 -29.35 -33.65 16.03
N GLY A 12 -28.97 -34.91 15.80
CA GLY A 12 -27.94 -35.26 14.82
C GLY A 12 -28.28 -34.82 13.39
N ILE A 13 -29.54 -34.98 12.96
CA ILE A 13 -30.02 -34.52 11.65
C ILE A 13 -29.99 -32.99 11.55
N LEU A 14 -30.44 -32.28 12.59
CA LEU A 14 -30.43 -30.81 12.60
C LEU A 14 -29.01 -30.24 12.56
N LEU A 15 -28.07 -30.85 13.29
CA LEU A 15 -26.66 -30.46 13.26
C LEU A 15 -26.01 -30.78 11.91
N GLY A 16 -26.31 -31.94 11.31
CA GLY A 16 -25.83 -32.30 9.98
C GLY A 16 -26.35 -31.37 8.88
N ALA A 17 -27.65 -31.09 8.87
CA ALA A 17 -28.27 -30.17 7.92
C ALA A 17 -27.79 -28.72 8.12
N GLY A 18 -27.63 -28.30 9.38
CA GLY A 18 -27.05 -27.00 9.72
C GLY A 18 -25.62 -26.86 9.21
N GLY A 19 -24.77 -27.85 9.45
CA GLY A 19 -23.38 -27.86 8.96
C GLY A 19 -23.27 -27.78 7.44
N LEU A 20 -24.16 -28.49 6.70
CA LEU A 20 -24.23 -28.40 5.24
C LEU A 20 -24.69 -27.02 4.76
N GLY A 21 -25.68 -26.42 5.44
CA GLY A 21 -26.15 -25.06 5.12
C GLY A 21 -25.07 -23.99 5.35
N PHE A 22 -24.37 -24.05 6.48
CA PHE A 22 -23.24 -23.15 6.75
C PHE A 22 -22.08 -23.36 5.77
N GLY A 23 -21.76 -24.61 5.43
CA GLY A 23 -20.74 -24.94 4.44
C GLY A 23 -21.07 -24.39 3.05
N PHE A 24 -22.34 -24.49 2.62
CA PHE A 24 -22.80 -23.93 1.34
C PHE A 24 -22.72 -22.41 1.31
N ILE A 25 -23.14 -21.71 2.38
CA ILE A 25 -23.05 -20.25 2.46
C ILE A 25 -21.58 -19.79 2.46
N ALA A 26 -20.70 -20.47 3.22
CA ALA A 26 -19.28 -20.16 3.25
C ALA A 26 -18.60 -20.38 1.88
N TRP A 27 -18.89 -21.50 1.22
CA TRP A 27 -18.42 -21.82 -0.13
C TRP A 27 -18.89 -20.78 -1.14
N ASN A 28 -20.18 -20.42 -1.11
CA ASN A 28 -20.75 -19.47 -2.05
C ASN A 28 -20.15 -18.07 -1.84
N ASN A 29 -20.00 -17.63 -0.59
CA ASN A 29 -19.38 -16.34 -0.29
C ASN A 29 -17.90 -16.30 -0.72
N GLN A 30 -17.13 -17.38 -0.53
CA GLN A 30 -15.75 -17.45 -1.01
C GLN A 30 -15.66 -17.36 -2.54
N ASN A 31 -16.55 -18.02 -3.27
CA ASN A 31 -16.55 -17.96 -4.74
C ASN A 31 -17.10 -16.65 -5.30
N THR A 32 -17.93 -15.92 -4.55
CA THR A 32 -18.48 -14.63 -4.98
C THR A 32 -17.52 -13.47 -4.68
N MET A 33 -16.48 -13.68 -3.86
CA MET A 33 -15.49 -12.64 -3.50
C MET A 33 -14.37 -12.43 -4.53
N GLN A 34 -14.31 -13.22 -5.60
CA GLN A 34 -13.41 -12.97 -6.71
C GLN A 34 -14.00 -11.92 -7.66
N ALA A 35 -13.88 -10.64 -7.31
CA ALA A 35 -13.83 -9.62 -8.34
C ALA A 35 -12.52 -9.87 -9.11
N ASN A 36 -12.62 -10.51 -10.27
CA ASN A 36 -11.48 -10.82 -11.14
C ASN A 36 -10.98 -9.55 -11.80
N LEU A 37 -10.28 -8.71 -11.04
CA LEU A 37 -9.57 -7.56 -11.58
C LEU A 37 -8.50 -8.08 -12.54
N THR A 38 -8.65 -7.73 -13.81
CA THR A 38 -7.65 -8.05 -14.82
C THR A 38 -6.72 -6.86 -14.95
N VAL A 39 -5.42 -7.08 -14.76
CA VAL A 39 -4.40 -6.06 -15.00
C VAL A 39 -4.44 -5.69 -16.48
N GLN A 40 -4.64 -4.40 -16.77
CA GLN A 40 -4.63 -3.88 -18.13
C GLN A 40 -3.28 -3.31 -18.51
N ASN A 41 -2.73 -2.45 -17.66
CA ASN A 41 -1.47 -1.76 -17.91
C ASN A 41 -0.61 -1.77 -16.66
N ILE A 42 0.71 -1.75 -16.87
CA ILE A 42 1.71 -1.61 -15.83
C ILE A 42 2.70 -0.56 -16.30
N TRP A 43 2.88 0.47 -15.47
CA TRP A 43 3.94 1.45 -15.63
C TRP A 43 4.93 1.28 -14.49
N TYR A 44 6.21 1.43 -14.81
CA TYR A 44 7.29 1.18 -13.87
C TYR A 44 8.39 2.21 -14.08
N GLN A 45 8.91 2.73 -12.98
CA GLN A 45 10.02 3.67 -12.92
C GLN A 45 10.97 3.23 -11.81
N TYR A 46 12.26 3.28 -12.06
CA TYR A 46 13.31 2.95 -11.10
C TYR A 46 14.41 4.01 -11.15
N ASP A 47 14.88 4.43 -9.98
CA ASP A 47 16.03 5.30 -9.83
C ASP A 47 16.95 4.74 -8.73
N GLY A 48 18.19 4.47 -9.14
CA GLY A 48 19.22 3.94 -8.26
C GLY A 48 20.08 5.01 -7.61
N ASP A 49 19.93 6.26 -8.01
CA ASP A 49 20.77 7.36 -7.55
C ASP A 49 20.47 7.74 -6.10
N LEU A 50 21.43 8.41 -5.47
CA LEU A 50 21.30 8.92 -4.12
C LEU A 50 20.59 10.27 -4.17
N PHE A 51 19.56 10.42 -3.34
CA PHE A 51 18.82 11.66 -3.16
C PHE A 51 18.87 12.09 -1.68
N ASP A 52 19.52 13.22 -1.41
CA ASP A 52 19.54 13.84 -0.09
C ASP A 52 18.20 14.54 0.18
N ALA A 53 17.57 14.24 1.32
CA ALA A 53 16.28 14.79 1.71
C ALA A 53 16.41 16.21 2.32
N ASN A 54 17.10 17.10 1.60
CA ASN A 54 17.43 18.46 2.02
C ASN A 54 16.62 19.48 1.19
N PRO A 55 16.02 20.52 1.81
CA PRO A 55 16.11 20.89 3.24
C PRO A 55 15.16 20.13 4.17
N ALA A 56 15.52 20.14 5.46
CA ALA A 56 14.69 19.67 6.56
C ALA A 56 13.32 20.38 6.60
N TYR A 57 12.36 19.74 7.27
CA TYR A 57 10.97 20.17 7.46
C TYR A 57 10.25 20.62 6.19
N THR A 58 10.62 20.03 5.05
CA THR A 58 10.11 20.39 3.73
C THR A 58 9.60 19.16 2.99
N TYR A 59 8.51 19.33 2.24
CA TYR A 59 8.02 18.30 1.34
C TYR A 59 8.77 18.39 0.01
N LEU A 60 9.51 17.33 -0.30
CA LEU A 60 10.32 17.23 -1.50
C LEU A 60 9.75 16.18 -2.43
N HIS A 61 9.67 16.50 -3.73
CA HIS A 61 9.44 15.47 -4.74
C HIS A 61 10.72 14.66 -4.88
N ILE A 62 10.60 13.33 -4.85
CA ILE A 62 11.74 12.46 -5.09
C ILE A 62 12.09 12.56 -6.58
N PRO A 63 13.32 12.95 -6.95
CA PRO A 63 13.71 13.10 -8.34
C PRO A 63 13.47 11.82 -9.14
N ASN A 64 13.10 11.98 -10.41
CA ASN A 64 12.81 10.88 -11.34
C ASN A 64 11.74 9.86 -10.89
N MET A 65 11.05 10.07 -9.75
CA MET A 65 9.98 9.22 -9.23
C MET A 65 8.59 9.76 -9.58
N SER A 66 8.39 10.02 -10.88
CA SER A 66 7.09 10.42 -11.43
C SER A 66 6.78 9.63 -12.68
N ILE A 67 5.54 9.18 -12.81
CA ILE A 67 5.03 8.52 -14.02
C ILE A 67 3.84 9.32 -14.52
N VAL A 68 3.95 9.75 -15.78
CA VAL A 68 2.83 10.34 -16.53
C VAL A 68 2.23 9.26 -17.41
N PHE A 69 0.92 9.06 -17.34
CA PHE A 69 0.21 8.05 -18.13
C PHE A 69 -1.19 8.53 -18.50
N ASP A 70 -1.74 7.93 -19.55
CA ASP A 70 -3.09 8.21 -20.05
C ASP A 70 -4.02 7.03 -19.79
N LEU A 71 -5.19 7.32 -19.22
CA LEU A 71 -6.29 6.38 -19.11
C LEU A 71 -7.40 6.73 -20.11
N THR A 72 -7.70 5.80 -21.00
CA THR A 72 -8.76 5.97 -22.02
C THR A 72 -10.16 5.87 -21.43
N THR A 73 -10.33 5.11 -20.34
CA THR A 73 -11.58 4.93 -19.60
C THR A 73 -11.31 4.94 -18.11
N THR A 74 -12.35 5.16 -17.30
CA THR A 74 -12.27 4.98 -15.84
C THR A 74 -11.76 3.57 -15.50
N ALA A 75 -10.78 3.47 -14.61
CA ALA A 75 -10.16 2.21 -14.21
C ALA A 75 -9.85 2.22 -12.71
N SER A 76 -9.69 1.05 -12.10
CA SER A 76 -9.09 0.99 -10.76
C SER A 76 -7.58 1.05 -10.89
N ILE A 77 -6.88 1.74 -9.99
CA ILE A 77 -5.41 1.80 -10.01
C ILE A 77 -4.82 1.32 -8.69
N HIS A 78 -3.69 0.62 -8.78
CA HIS A 78 -2.83 0.28 -7.66
C HIS A 78 -1.49 0.98 -7.87
N ILE A 79 -1.03 1.69 -6.85
CA ILE A 79 0.23 2.42 -6.83
C ILE A 79 1.09 1.78 -5.76
N LEU A 80 2.33 1.45 -6.10
CA LEU A 80 3.32 0.93 -5.16
C LEU A 80 4.62 1.71 -5.32
N PHE A 81 5.08 2.33 -4.24
CA PHE A 81 6.40 2.93 -4.14
C PHE A 81 7.25 2.14 -3.14
N THR A 82 8.49 1.85 -3.50
CA THR A 82 9.47 1.25 -2.62
C THR A 82 10.77 2.03 -2.64
N CYS A 83 11.48 2.13 -1.53
CA CYS A 83 12.81 2.73 -1.53
C CYS A 83 13.65 2.25 -0.34
N SER A 84 14.98 2.31 -0.45
CA SER A 84 15.89 2.19 0.69
C SER A 84 16.22 3.59 1.19
N VAL A 85 16.18 3.77 2.50
CA VAL A 85 16.46 5.07 3.11
C VAL A 85 17.51 4.94 4.21
N GLY A 86 18.34 5.95 4.34
CA GLY A 86 19.22 6.15 5.49
C GLY A 86 18.69 7.31 6.32
N VAL A 87 18.39 7.04 7.59
CA VAL A 87 17.95 8.04 8.57
C VAL A 87 19.10 8.20 9.57
N THR A 88 19.64 9.40 9.65
CA THR A 88 20.65 9.74 10.66
C THR A 88 19.92 9.96 11.98
N ALA A 89 20.26 9.19 13.01
CA ALA A 89 19.59 9.32 14.29
C ALA A 89 20.12 10.51 15.10
N ASP A 90 19.22 11.23 15.76
CA ASP A 90 19.55 12.17 16.83
C ASP A 90 19.57 11.42 18.18
N PRO A 91 20.57 11.64 19.05
CA PRO A 91 20.64 11.00 20.37
C PRO A 91 19.62 11.54 21.39
N THR A 92 18.89 12.60 21.06
CA THR A 92 18.02 13.34 21.97
C THR A 92 16.58 13.51 21.48
N ASP A 93 16.28 13.17 20.22
CA ASP A 93 14.93 13.27 19.65
C ASP A 93 14.62 12.13 18.67
N PHE A 94 13.38 12.10 18.21
CA PHE A 94 12.96 11.31 17.06
C PHE A 94 13.43 11.96 15.76
N GLU A 95 13.97 11.15 14.86
CA GLU A 95 14.31 11.57 13.51
C GLU A 95 13.61 10.65 12.51
N GLY A 96 13.00 11.23 11.48
CA GLY A 96 12.17 10.46 10.58
C GLY A 96 11.95 11.03 9.19
N LEU A 97 11.56 10.11 8.31
CA LEU A 97 11.08 10.39 6.96
C LEU A 97 9.62 9.95 6.86
N SER A 98 8.78 10.84 6.31
CA SER A 98 7.39 10.54 5.96
C SER A 98 7.21 10.54 4.45
N PHE A 99 6.56 9.50 3.93
CA PHE A 99 6.36 9.27 2.51
C PHE A 99 4.91 9.47 2.10
N TYR A 100 4.70 10.13 0.96
CA TYR A 100 3.39 10.47 0.43
C TYR A 100 3.34 10.27 -1.08
N PHE A 101 2.14 10.06 -1.61
CA PHE A 101 1.88 10.21 -3.04
C PHE A 101 1.42 11.64 -3.36
N SER A 102 1.76 12.11 -4.55
CA SER A 102 1.16 13.29 -5.18
C SER A 102 0.55 12.88 -6.52
N ILE A 103 -0.73 13.16 -6.69
CA ILE A 103 -1.50 12.89 -7.91
C ILE A 103 -1.87 14.24 -8.52
N ASP A 104 -1.44 14.48 -9.76
CA ASP A 104 -1.71 15.70 -10.51
C ASP A 104 -1.29 16.98 -9.76
N GLY A 105 -0.18 16.89 -9.03
CA GLY A 105 0.37 17.97 -8.19
C GLY A 105 -0.30 18.12 -6.83
N ILE A 106 -1.31 17.31 -6.51
CA ILE A 106 -1.98 17.32 -5.21
C ILE A 106 -1.40 16.22 -4.33
N ARG A 107 -0.73 16.60 -3.24
CA ARG A 107 -0.26 15.67 -2.21
C ARG A 107 -1.45 15.03 -1.49
N LEU A 108 -1.47 13.71 -1.45
CA LEU A 108 -2.41 12.95 -0.63
C LEU A 108 -1.97 12.97 0.84
N THR A 109 -2.91 13.15 1.76
CA THR A 109 -2.63 13.04 3.21
C THR A 109 -2.58 11.58 3.68
N GLN A 110 -3.25 10.69 2.93
CA GLN A 110 -3.25 9.25 3.13
C GLN A 110 -3.26 8.56 1.75
N PRO A 111 -2.59 7.41 1.58
CA PRO A 111 -1.80 6.70 2.60
C PRO A 111 -0.46 7.39 2.87
N ARG A 112 0.08 7.16 4.08
CA ARG A 112 1.38 7.64 4.53
C ARG A 112 2.19 6.49 5.14
N VAL A 113 3.51 6.51 4.96
CA VAL A 113 4.45 5.65 5.67
C VAL A 113 5.49 6.52 6.35
N ASP A 114 5.77 6.24 7.62
CA ASP A 114 6.78 6.93 8.42
C ASP A 114 7.86 5.92 8.81
N VAL A 115 9.13 6.30 8.72
CA VAL A 115 10.28 5.49 9.13
C VAL A 115 11.28 6.37 9.85
N GLY A 116 11.91 5.83 10.89
CA GLY A 116 12.88 6.57 11.70
C GLY A 116 13.14 5.91 13.05
N PRO A 117 14.32 6.10 13.64
CA PRO A 117 14.60 5.70 15.01
C PRO A 117 14.07 6.72 16.02
N TYR A 118 13.73 6.25 17.21
CA TYR A 118 13.53 7.09 18.39
C TYR A 118 14.79 6.99 19.24
N GLU A 119 15.50 8.11 19.44
CA GLU A 119 16.77 8.19 20.20
C GLU A 119 17.83 7.18 19.72
N GLY A 120 18.74 7.59 18.84
CA GLY A 120 19.81 6.71 18.33
C GLY A 120 21.23 7.21 18.65
N SER A 121 22.21 6.30 18.62
CA SER A 121 23.60 6.73 18.52
C SER A 121 23.84 7.36 17.14
N SER A 122 24.86 8.22 16.98
CA SER A 122 25.11 9.04 15.78
C SER A 122 25.52 8.22 14.53
N THR A 123 24.73 7.22 14.17
CA THR A 123 24.91 6.32 13.05
C THR A 123 23.69 6.41 12.14
N VAL A 124 23.90 6.11 10.86
CA VAL A 124 22.83 6.03 9.88
C VAL A 124 22.14 4.67 10.03
N ASP A 125 20.85 4.70 10.33
CA ASP A 125 19.98 3.54 10.34
C ASP A 125 19.31 3.37 8.96
N TYR A 126 19.28 2.13 8.49
CA TYR A 126 18.75 1.80 7.16
C TYR A 126 17.37 1.17 7.25
N TYR A 127 16.41 1.74 6.52
CA TYR A 127 15.05 1.23 6.44
C TYR A 127 14.68 0.88 4.99
N SER A 128 13.75 -0.07 4.86
CA SER A 128 13.06 -0.35 3.60
C SER A 128 11.65 0.22 3.68
N VAL A 129 11.30 1.08 2.74
CA VAL A 129 10.00 1.75 2.66
C VAL A 129 9.16 1.04 1.61
N ALA A 130 7.89 0.80 1.92
CA ALA A 130 6.87 0.35 0.98
C ALA A 130 5.58 1.12 1.23
N LEU A 131 5.21 2.02 0.32
CA LEU A 131 3.98 2.79 0.35
C LEU A 131 3.07 2.30 -0.77
N GLN A 132 1.83 1.95 -0.45
CA GLN A 132 0.86 1.43 -1.43
C GLN A 132 -0.48 2.13 -1.34
N HIS A 133 -1.14 2.34 -2.47
CA HIS A 133 -2.49 2.90 -2.53
C HIS A 133 -3.31 2.22 -3.62
N PHE A 134 -4.52 1.78 -3.29
CA PHE A 134 -5.52 1.34 -4.26
C PHE A 134 -6.62 2.39 -4.36
N ILE A 135 -6.88 2.88 -5.58
CA ILE A 135 -7.94 3.85 -5.86
C ILE A 135 -8.98 3.19 -6.76
N PRO A 136 -10.20 2.95 -6.25
CA PRO A 136 -11.28 2.47 -7.09
C PRO A 136 -11.77 3.62 -7.99
N SER A 137 -12.06 3.31 -9.26
CA SER A 137 -12.67 4.25 -10.20
C SER A 137 -11.89 5.56 -10.44
N PHE A 138 -10.60 5.44 -10.70
CA PHE A 138 -9.75 6.53 -11.16
C PHE A 138 -10.21 7.02 -12.54
N SER A 139 -10.38 8.33 -12.70
CA SER A 139 -10.97 8.94 -13.90
C SER A 139 -10.14 8.67 -15.15
N SER A 140 -10.79 8.71 -16.32
CA SER A 140 -10.08 8.79 -17.60
C SER A 140 -9.39 10.15 -17.74
N GLY A 141 -8.22 10.17 -18.38
CA GLY A 141 -7.43 11.38 -18.63
C GLY A 141 -5.93 11.15 -18.55
N THR A 142 -5.16 12.21 -18.75
CA THR A 142 -3.72 12.24 -18.49
C THR A 142 -3.49 12.53 -17.02
N HIS A 143 -2.74 11.66 -16.36
CA HIS A 143 -2.42 11.78 -14.95
C HIS A 143 -0.91 11.72 -14.71
N ASN A 144 -0.45 12.46 -13.70
CA ASN A 144 0.91 12.41 -13.21
C ASN A 144 0.92 11.96 -11.75
N ILE A 145 1.50 10.79 -11.49
CA ILE A 145 1.67 10.26 -10.13
C ILE A 145 3.14 10.32 -9.78
N SER A 146 3.45 10.94 -8.65
CA SER A 146 4.80 11.05 -8.12
C SER A 146 4.87 10.70 -6.63
N SER A 147 6.05 10.32 -6.17
CA SER A 147 6.32 10.12 -4.74
C SER A 147 6.99 11.35 -4.14
N MET A 148 6.60 11.67 -2.90
CA MET A 148 7.16 12.75 -2.11
C MET A 148 7.69 12.22 -0.78
N VAL A 149 8.66 12.94 -0.23
CA VAL A 149 9.21 12.70 1.10
C VAL A 149 9.16 14.00 1.91
N PHE A 150 8.91 13.87 3.20
CA PHE A 150 9.12 14.92 4.20
C PHE A 150 10.19 14.42 5.15
N SER A 151 11.17 15.27 5.44
CA SER A 151 12.31 14.95 6.30
C SER A 151 12.31 15.85 7.53
N GLU A 152 12.60 15.31 8.69
CA GLU A 152 12.76 16.10 9.93
C GLU A 152 14.16 16.70 10.05
N ASP A 153 15.17 16.06 9.45
CA ASP A 153 16.55 16.56 9.35
C ASP A 153 17.04 16.58 7.88
N ASP A 154 18.10 17.34 7.60
CA ASP A 154 18.67 17.53 6.26
C ASP A 154 19.80 16.56 5.91
N THR A 155 20.11 15.64 6.83
CA THR A 155 21.16 14.61 6.67
C THR A 155 20.63 13.26 6.19
N HIS A 156 19.30 13.10 6.09
CA HIS A 156 18.68 11.86 5.61
C HIS A 156 18.82 11.72 4.10
N PHE A 157 18.85 10.47 3.61
CA PHE A 157 18.96 10.21 2.18
C PHE A 157 18.16 8.97 1.74
N LEU A 158 17.88 8.93 0.45
CA LEU A 158 17.12 7.88 -0.23
C LEU A 158 17.92 7.31 -1.38
N ARG A 159 17.70 6.03 -1.70
CA ARG A 159 18.31 5.35 -2.86
C ARG A 159 17.53 4.10 -3.26
N PHE A 160 17.74 3.64 -4.49
CA PHE A 160 17.09 2.44 -5.02
C PHE A 160 15.56 2.54 -4.93
N CYS A 161 15.02 3.69 -5.32
CA CYS A 161 13.60 3.95 -5.31
C CYS A 161 12.95 3.34 -6.56
N SER A 162 11.73 2.82 -6.41
CA SER A 162 10.91 2.36 -7.53
C SER A 162 9.46 2.78 -7.34
N LEU A 163 8.79 3.09 -8.44
CA LEU A 163 7.37 3.42 -8.51
C LEU A 163 6.73 2.52 -9.55
N THR A 164 5.69 1.79 -9.14
CA THR A 164 4.88 0.94 -10.01
C THR A 164 3.43 1.41 -9.95
N ILE A 165 2.81 1.51 -11.11
CA ILE A 165 1.37 1.80 -11.24
C ILE A 165 0.76 0.69 -12.07
N GLN A 166 -0.32 0.10 -11.59
CA GLN A 166 -1.08 -0.92 -12.30
C GLN A 166 -2.52 -0.44 -12.46
N SER A 167 -3.06 -0.50 -13.67
CA SER A 167 -4.48 -0.27 -13.91
C SER A 167 -5.22 -1.60 -14.06
N PHE A 168 -6.46 -1.63 -13.59
CA PHE A 168 -7.34 -2.80 -13.65
C PHE A 168 -8.68 -2.43 -14.25
N THR A 169 -9.24 -3.35 -15.03
CA THR A 169 -10.67 -3.36 -15.34
C THR A 169 -11.41 -4.41 -14.55
N VAL A 170 -12.68 -4.09 -14.30
CA VAL A 170 -13.70 -5.00 -13.79
C VAL A 170 -14.22 -5.85 -14.93
#